data_AF-A0A2E2WCA3-F1
#
_entry.id   AF-A0A2E2WCA3-F1
#
_cell.length_a   1.000
_cell.length_b   1.000
_cell.length_c   1.000
_cell.angle_alpha   90.00
_cell.angle_beta   90.00
_cell.angle_gamma   90.00
#
_symmetry.space_group_name_H-M   'P 1'
#
loop_
_entity.id
_entity.type
_entity.pdbx_description
1 polymer ?
#
loop_
_entity_poly.entity_id
_entity_poly.type
_entity_poly.pdbx_seq_one_letter_code
_entity_poly.pdbx_strand_id
1 'polypeptide(L)'
;MAAETALSLISNETERTNRVNNYLAIIPRMEGKGLGVYSPIGIYQYTGFNWGIGFKAGPLHIGSSTILTNMLSSSTKRVDVYLGIKIPFYKRS
;
A
#
# COMPACT_ATOMS: atom_id res chain seq x y z
N MET A 1 12.29 5.86 -1.64
CA MET A 1 10.94 6.37 -1.95
C MET A 1 10.43 5.62 -3.16
N ALA A 2 9.16 5.21 -3.19
CA ALA A 2 8.54 4.52 -4.33
C ALA A 2 7.27 5.26 -4.76
N ALA A 3 6.91 5.15 -6.02
CA ALA A 3 5.65 5.65 -6.57
C ALA A 3 5.09 4.60 -7.53
N GLU A 4 3.77 4.40 -7.48
CA GLU A 4 3.05 3.37 -8.21
C GLU A 4 1.80 3.98 -8.83
N THR A 5 1.46 3.54 -10.04
CA THR A 5 0.26 3.98 -10.75
C THR A 5 -0.28 2.82 -11.57
N ALA A 6 -1.60 2.69 -11.65
CA ALA A 6 -2.27 1.78 -12.56
C ALA A 6 -3.42 2.52 -13.24
N LEU A 7 -3.53 2.32 -14.55
CA LEU A 7 -4.57 2.91 -15.39
C LEU A 7 -5.14 1.83 -16.32
N SER A 8 -6.45 1.59 -16.22
CA SER A 8 -7.22 0.77 -17.15
C SER A 8 -7.56 1.57 -18.39
N LEU A 9 -7.23 1.02 -19.55
CA LEU A 9 -7.59 1.54 -20.88
C LEU A 9 -8.93 0.98 -21.38
N ILE A 10 -9.61 0.17 -20.57
CA ILE A 10 -10.89 -0.43 -20.91
C ILE A 10 -12.01 0.44 -20.36
N SER A 11 -13.00 0.73 -21.20
CA SER A 11 -14.13 1.59 -20.83
C SER A 11 -15.01 0.97 -19.77
N ASN A 12 -15.69 1.83 -19.00
CA ASN A 12 -16.48 1.39 -17.85
C ASN A 12 -17.74 0.62 -18.26
N GLU A 13 -18.30 0.90 -19.43
CA GLU A 13 -19.50 0.26 -19.99
C GLU A 13 -19.27 -1.12 -20.64
N THR A 14 -18.01 -1.57 -20.81
CA THR A 14 -17.74 -2.89 -21.36
C THR A 14 -17.92 -3.96 -20.29
N GLU A 15 -19.05 -4.67 -20.36
CA GLU A 15 -19.37 -5.83 -19.53
C GLU A 15 -18.50 -7.04 -19.93
N ARG A 16 -18.16 -7.91 -18.96
CA ARG A 16 -17.36 -9.16 -19.15
C ARG A 16 -15.90 -8.99 -19.61
N THR A 17 -15.24 -7.94 -19.16
CA THR A 17 -13.80 -7.73 -19.41
C THR A 17 -13.01 -7.65 -18.11
N ASN A 18 -11.76 -8.09 -18.13
CA ASN A 18 -10.86 -7.98 -16.99
C ASN A 18 -10.25 -6.57 -16.96
N ARG A 19 -10.56 -5.77 -15.93
CA ARG A 19 -10.07 -4.39 -15.76
C ARG A 19 -9.27 -4.25 -14.47
N VAL A 20 -8.26 -3.37 -14.49
CA VAL A 20 -7.53 -2.96 -13.29
C VAL A 20 -8.16 -1.70 -12.70
N ASN A 21 -8.12 -1.55 -11.37
CA ASN A 21 -8.61 -0.32 -10.75
C ASN A 21 -7.62 0.81 -10.99
N ASN A 22 -8.12 2.00 -11.33
CA ASN A 22 -7.26 3.17 -11.48
C ASN A 22 -6.78 3.64 -10.10
N TYR A 23 -5.47 3.77 -9.92
CA TYR A 23 -4.92 4.33 -8.69
C TYR A 23 -3.57 5.01 -8.94
N LEU A 24 -3.26 5.95 -8.06
CA LEU A 24 -1.96 6.60 -7.95
C LEU A 24 -1.55 6.55 -6.48
N ALA A 25 -0.36 6.04 -6.19
CA ALA A 25 0.17 5.92 -4.85
C ALA A 25 1.65 6.32 -4.78
N ILE A 26 2.04 6.93 -3.67
CA ILE A 26 3.41 7.26 -3.32
C ILE A 26 3.68 6.68 -1.94
N ILE A 27 4.86 6.06 -1.79
CA ILE A 27 5.28 5.40 -0.57
C ILE A 27 6.63 6.03 -0.16
N PRO A 28 6.62 7.21 0.48
CA PRO A 28 7.78 7.69 1.22
C PRO A 28 8.24 6.63 2.21
N ARG A 29 9.55 6.35 2.21
CA ARG A 29 10.19 5.41 3.13
C ARG A 29 11.49 6.00 3.66
N MET A 30 11.74 5.80 4.94
CA MET A 30 12.99 6.13 5.64
C MET A 30 13.53 4.85 6.27
N GLU A 31 14.79 4.51 6.00
CA GLU A 31 15.42 3.29 6.49
C GLU A 31 16.62 3.63 7.37
N GLY A 32 16.54 3.28 8.66
CA GLY A 32 17.67 3.28 9.58
C GLY A 32 18.34 1.90 9.66
N LYS A 33 19.38 1.78 10.49
CA LYS A 33 20.16 0.54 10.65
C LYS A 33 19.37 -0.63 11.26
N GLY A 34 18.35 -0.37 12.08
CA GLY A 34 17.53 -1.40 12.72
C GLY A 34 16.02 -1.25 12.50
N LEU A 35 15.56 -0.03 12.21
CA LEU A 35 14.15 0.29 12.00
C LEU A 35 14.00 1.09 10.70
N GLY A 36 13.00 0.74 9.91
CA GLY A 36 12.50 1.54 8.79
C GLY A 36 11.06 1.93 9.04
N VAL A 37 10.67 3.09 8.54
CA VAL A 37 9.30 3.61 8.57
C VAL A 37 8.90 3.98 7.16
N TYR A 38 7.66 3.73 6.79
CA TYR A 38 7.12 4.12 5.50
C TYR A 38 5.67 4.53 5.66
N SER A 39 5.20 5.38 4.76
CA SER A 39 3.85 5.91 4.80
C SER A 39 3.24 5.80 3.40
N PRO A 40 2.39 4.82 3.14
CA PRO A 40 1.66 4.74 1.88
C PRO A 40 0.59 5.83 1.81
N ILE A 41 0.63 6.65 0.76
CA ILE A 41 -0.36 7.69 0.46
C ILE A 41 -0.83 7.47 -0.97
N GLY A 42 -2.13 7.43 -1.23
CA GLY A 42 -2.63 7.25 -2.59
C GLY A 42 -4.10 7.60 -2.77
N ILE A 43 -4.50 7.72 -4.01
CA ILE A 43 -5.88 7.92 -4.44
C ILE A 43 -6.31 6.75 -5.32
N TYR A 44 -7.45 6.17 -5.02
CA TYR A 44 -7.97 4.97 -5.64
C TYR A 44 -9.37 5.24 -6.18
N GLN A 45 -9.69 4.73 -7.36
CA GLN A 45 -10.96 4.97 -8.05
C GLN A 45 -12.21 4.72 -7.19
N TYR A 46 -12.23 3.63 -6.41
CA TYR A 46 -13.42 3.23 -5.64
C TYR A 46 -13.34 3.60 -4.15
N THR A 47 -12.13 3.55 -3.56
CA THR A 47 -11.95 3.79 -2.13
C THR A 47 -11.56 5.24 -1.81
N GLY A 48 -11.18 6.04 -2.81
CA GLY A 48 -10.78 7.43 -2.63
C GLY A 48 -9.37 7.56 -2.05
N PHE A 49 -9.18 8.56 -1.19
CA PHE A 49 -7.89 8.87 -0.56
C PHE A 49 -7.55 7.87 0.55
N ASN A 50 -6.39 7.23 0.45
CA ASN A 50 -5.86 6.29 1.43
C ASN A 50 -4.50 6.79 1.91
N TRP A 51 -4.34 6.81 3.22
CA TRP A 51 -3.11 7.17 3.90
C TRP A 51 -2.91 6.23 5.07
N GLY A 52 -1.70 5.70 5.16
CA GLY A 52 -1.31 4.78 6.19
C GLY A 52 0.13 4.96 6.64
N ILE A 53 0.53 4.07 7.54
CA ILE A 53 1.86 4.01 8.11
C ILE A 53 2.25 2.56 8.36
N GLY A 54 3.52 2.27 8.16
CA GLY A 54 4.10 0.98 8.44
C GLY A 54 5.54 1.09 8.93
N PHE A 55 5.95 0.04 9.63
CA PHE A 55 7.24 -0.12 10.27
C PHE A 55 7.91 -1.40 9.79
N LYS A 56 9.22 -1.37 9.73
CA LYS A 56 10.08 -2.49 9.37
C LYS A 56 11.19 -2.63 10.40
N ALA A 57 11.29 -3.76 11.08
CA ALA A 57 12.36 -4.05 12.02
C ALA A 57 13.05 -5.35 11.62
N GLY A 58 14.27 -5.25 11.08
CA GLY A 58 15.00 -6.39 10.54
C GLY A 58 14.21 -7.14 9.45
N PRO A 59 13.86 -8.43 9.64
CA PRO A 59 13.05 -9.18 8.70
C PRO A 59 11.53 -8.94 8.85
N LEU A 60 11.07 -8.30 9.93
CA LEU A 60 9.66 -8.11 10.20
C LEU A 60 9.14 -6.79 9.62
N HIS A 61 7.95 -6.83 9.05
CA HIS A 61 7.22 -5.69 8.53
C HIS A 61 5.81 -5.71 9.09
N ILE A 62 5.30 -4.56 9.50
CA ILE A 62 3.92 -4.39 9.96
C ILE A 62 3.41 -3.03 9.52
N GLY A 63 2.14 -2.92 9.19
CA GLY A 63 1.55 -1.62 8.90
C GLY A 63 0.11 -1.70 8.44
N SER A 64 -0.39 -0.54 8.04
CA SER A 64 -1.70 -0.37 7.41
C SER A 64 -1.62 0.73 6.38
N SER A 65 -2.37 0.61 5.29
CA SER A 65 -2.43 1.60 4.21
C SER A 65 -3.58 2.58 4.36
N THR A 66 -4.47 2.35 5.33
CA THR A 66 -5.70 3.14 5.54
C THR A 66 -5.85 3.65 6.96
N ILE A 67 -5.00 3.23 7.91
CA ILE A 67 -5.15 3.57 9.34
C ILE A 67 -5.21 5.07 9.58
N LEU A 68 -4.40 5.87 8.89
CA LEU A 68 -4.37 7.32 9.07
C LEU A 68 -5.62 7.97 8.49
N THR A 69 -6.03 7.60 7.27
CA THR A 69 -7.28 8.13 6.69
C THR A 69 -8.49 7.77 7.55
N ASN A 70 -8.58 6.55 8.05
CA ASN A 70 -9.70 6.12 8.89
C ASN A 70 -9.75 6.84 10.23
N MET A 71 -8.61 7.24 10.79
CA MET A 71 -8.55 8.06 12.00
C MET A 71 -8.91 9.53 11.73
N LEU A 72 -8.54 10.05 10.56
CA LEU A 72 -8.73 11.46 10.19
C LEU A 72 -10.09 11.75 9.54
N SER A 73 -10.74 10.75 8.95
CA SER A 73 -12.00 10.90 8.20
C SER A 73 -13.14 10.08 8.82
N SER A 74 -14.31 10.69 8.96
CA SER A 74 -15.54 10.03 9.43
C SER A 74 -16.16 9.05 8.42
N SER A 75 -15.60 8.93 7.21
CA SER A 75 -16.07 8.05 6.14
C SER A 75 -15.03 6.95 5.87
N THR A 76 -15.23 5.79 6.50
CA THR A 76 -14.37 4.61 6.32
C THR A 76 -14.82 3.82 5.09
N LYS A 77 -14.06 3.88 4.00
CA LYS A 77 -14.34 3.11 2.77
C LYS A 77 -13.46 1.86 2.63
N ARG A 78 -12.36 1.77 3.37
CA ARG A 78 -11.40 0.67 3.32
C ARG A 78 -10.67 0.55 4.65
N VAL A 79 -10.50 -0.66 5.16
CA VAL A 79 -9.67 -0.96 6.34
C VAL A 79 -8.75 -2.11 5.98
N ASP A 80 -7.43 -1.89 6.07
CA ASP A 80 -6.44 -2.94 5.90
C ASP A 80 -5.36 -2.89 6.98
N VAL A 81 -4.81 -4.06 7.27
CA VAL A 81 -3.61 -4.26 8.08
C VAL A 81 -2.79 -5.35 7.41
N TYR A 82 -1.47 -5.26 7.48
CA TYR A 82 -0.59 -6.26 6.87
C TYR A 82 0.64 -6.51 7.75
N LEU A 83 1.12 -7.75 7.65
CA LEU A 83 2.27 -8.29 8.36
C LEU A 83 3.11 -9.06 7.36
N GLY A 84 4.43 -8.88 7.40
CA GLY A 84 5.37 -9.54 6.49
C GLY A 84 6.63 -9.98 7.23
N ILE A 85 7.14 -11.15 6.89
CA ILE A 85 8.42 -11.66 7.40
C ILE A 85 9.31 -11.98 6.21
N LYS A 86 10.51 -11.42 6.19
CA LYS A 86 11.56 -11.72 5.21
C LYS A 86 12.33 -12.95 5.66
N ILE A 87 12.18 -14.06 4.93
CA ILE A 87 12.93 -15.30 5.16
C ILE A 87 14.12 -15.33 4.18
N PRO A 88 15.37 -15.14 4.63
CA PRO A 88 16.53 -15.27 3.76
C PRO A 88 16.83 -16.75 3.51
N PHE A 89 16.62 -17.22 2.28
CA PHE A 89 17.06 -18.56 1.88
C PHE A 89 18.55 -18.52 1.52
N TYR A 90 19.39 -19.10 2.38
CA TYR A 90 20.80 -19.32 2.07
C TYR A 90 20.96 -20.64 1.31
N LYS A 91 21.31 -20.56 0.02
CA LYS A 91 21.72 -21.73 -0.74
C LYS A 91 23.19 -22.02 -0.40
N ARG A 92 23.45 -23.12 0.30
CA ARG A 92 24.81 -23.64 0.48
C ARG A 92 25.17 -24.39 -0.81
N SER A 93 26.10 -23.84 -1.59
CA SER A 93 26.76 -24.56 -2.69
C SER A 93 28.09 -25.13 -2.22
#